data_AF-A0A435I6K4-F1
#
_entry.id   AF-A0A435I6K4-F1
#
_cell.length_a   1.000
_cell.length_b   1.000
_cell.length_c   1.000
_cell.angle_alpha   90.00
_cell.angle_beta   90.00
_cell.angle_gamma   90.00
#
_symmetry.space_group_name_H-M   'P 1'
#
loop_
_entity.id
_entity.type
_entity.pdbx_description
1 polymer ?
#
loop_
_entity_poly.entity_id
_entity_poly.type
_entity_poly.pdbx_seq_one_letter_code
_entity_poly.pdbx_strand_id
1 'polypeptide(L)'
;YFPDAKLILTVRNPEDWYRSARVTIFNTMGETADPQSFGRAVIETKIFGGRLDDETHAIEVLEAHNAEVISAFPPSRLLVCKVADGWPNLCAFLGVPIPAEPFPHSNTTTEFRNRFAK
;
A
#
# COMPACT_ATOMS: atom_id res chain seq x y z
N TYR A 1 -10.14 -19.60 3.03
CA TYR A 1 -9.69 -19.66 1.62
C TYR A 1 -10.88 -19.28 0.74
N PHE A 2 -10.74 -18.29 -0.15
CA PHE A 2 -11.83 -17.75 -0.98
C PHE A 2 -11.45 -17.88 -2.48
N PRO A 3 -11.86 -18.96 -3.16
CA PRO A 3 -11.39 -19.25 -4.52
C PRO A 3 -11.90 -18.25 -5.56
N ASP A 4 -13.13 -17.76 -5.41
CA ASP A 4 -13.78 -16.87 -6.38
C ASP A 4 -13.59 -15.38 -6.08
N ALA A 5 -12.86 -15.05 -5.00
CA ALA A 5 -12.59 -13.66 -4.66
C ALA A 5 -11.70 -13.01 -5.72
N LYS A 6 -12.14 -11.84 -6.18
CA LYS A 6 -11.35 -10.91 -6.99
C LYS A 6 -10.31 -10.23 -6.11
N LEU A 7 -9.14 -9.96 -6.68
CA LEU A 7 -8.00 -9.32 -6.03
C LEU A 7 -7.78 -7.94 -6.63
N ILE A 8 -7.47 -6.98 -5.78
CA ILE A 8 -7.13 -5.61 -6.20
C ILE A 8 -5.75 -5.32 -5.63
N LEU A 9 -4.79 -5.03 -6.52
CA LEU A 9 -3.47 -4.53 -6.16
C LEU A 9 -3.41 -3.05 -6.48
N THR A 10 -3.35 -2.21 -5.46
CA THR A 10 -3.17 -0.76 -5.65
C THR A 10 -1.71 -0.42 -5.86
N VAL A 11 -1.39 0.25 -6.97
CA VAL A 11 -0.03 0.69 -7.31
C VAL A 11 0.04 2.22 -7.44
N ARG A 12 1.23 2.76 -7.21
CA ARG A 12 1.59 4.18 -7.38
C ARG A 12 3.08 4.28 -7.74
N ASN A 13 3.56 5.48 -8.00
CA ASN A 13 5.00 5.71 -8.19
C ASN A 13 5.77 5.25 -6.91
N PRO A 14 6.84 4.44 -7.04
CA PRO A 14 7.58 3.90 -5.90
C PRO A 14 8.27 4.96 -5.03
N GLU A 15 8.86 5.99 -5.63
CA GLU A 15 9.52 7.09 -4.91
C GLU A 15 8.49 7.91 -4.10
N ASP A 16 7.35 8.21 -4.72
CA ASP A 16 6.25 8.88 -4.02
C ASP A 16 5.76 8.02 -2.84
N TRP A 17 5.62 6.71 -3.05
CA TRP A 17 5.24 5.77 -1.99
C TRP A 17 6.24 5.81 -0.84
N TYR A 18 7.53 5.71 -1.13
CA TYR A 18 8.55 5.69 -0.08
C TYR A 18 8.55 7.00 0.70
N ARG A 19 8.53 8.15 0.01
CA ARG A 19 8.44 9.46 0.65
C ARG A 19 7.24 9.57 1.59
N SER A 20 6.08 9.07 1.16
CA SER A 20 4.84 9.09 1.96
C SER A 20 4.93 8.14 3.16
N ALA A 21 5.38 6.91 2.95
CA ALA A 21 5.53 5.89 3.99
C ALA A 21 6.56 6.34 5.04
N ARG A 22 7.68 6.91 4.60
CA ARG A 22 8.77 7.35 5.46
C ARG A 22 8.33 8.40 6.47
N VAL A 23 7.58 9.40 6.02
CA VAL A 23 7.17 10.53 6.87
C VAL A 23 5.85 10.32 7.62
N THR A 24 5.27 9.13 7.51
CA THR A 24 4.06 8.73 8.24
C THR A 24 4.36 7.46 9.04
N ILE A 25 4.11 6.29 8.45
CA ILE A 25 4.13 4.98 9.08
C ILE A 25 5.51 4.64 9.64
N PHE A 26 6.58 4.79 8.84
CA PHE A 26 7.92 4.38 9.26
C PHE A 26 8.45 5.28 10.39
N ASN A 27 8.17 6.58 10.33
CA ASN A 27 8.52 7.50 11.41
C ASN A 27 7.82 7.12 12.73
N THR A 28 6.52 6.82 12.70
CA THR A 28 5.77 6.40 13.90
C THR A 28 6.25 5.05 14.45
N MET A 29 6.76 4.14 13.60
CA MET A 29 7.36 2.88 14.06
C MET A 29 8.66 3.08 14.85
N GLY A 30 9.44 4.11 14.52
CA GLY A 30 10.63 4.48 15.29
C GLY A 30 10.32 5.01 16.70
N GLU A 31 9.08 5.44 16.95
CA GLU A 31 8.65 5.99 18.25
C GLU A 31 8.32 4.91 19.29
N THR A 32 8.08 3.67 18.88
CA THR A 32 7.82 2.56 19.81
C THR A 32 9.11 1.86 20.26
N ALA A 33 9.31 1.81 21.58
CA ALA A 33 10.42 1.07 22.18
C ALA A 33 10.15 -0.45 22.26
N ASP A 34 8.92 -0.92 21.99
CA ASP A 34 8.56 -2.33 22.05
C ASP A 34 9.03 -3.08 20.78
N PRO A 35 10.06 -3.97 20.90
CA PRO A 35 10.57 -4.72 19.77
C PRO A 35 9.58 -5.79 19.25
N GLN A 36 8.57 -6.16 20.03
CA GLN A 36 7.54 -7.13 19.63
C GLN A 36 6.32 -6.47 18.98
N SER A 37 6.28 -5.14 18.92
CA SER A 37 5.22 -4.42 18.21
C SER A 37 5.17 -4.86 16.75
N PHE A 38 3.97 -4.93 16.19
CA PHE A 38 3.75 -5.38 14.80
C PHE A 38 4.62 -4.58 13.79
N GLY A 39 4.75 -3.27 14.00
CA GLY A 39 5.59 -2.41 13.16
C GLY A 39 7.06 -2.82 13.14
N ARG A 40 7.64 -3.19 14.29
CA ARG A 40 9.05 -3.56 14.37
C ARG A 40 9.30 -5.02 13.99
N ALA A 41 8.53 -5.93 14.57
CA ALA A 41 8.76 -7.36 14.40
C ALA A 41 8.38 -7.87 13.01
N VAL A 42 7.34 -7.30 12.39
CA VAL A 42 6.83 -7.79 11.08
C VAL A 42 7.24 -6.86 9.96
N ILE A 43 6.93 -5.57 10.07
CA ILE A 43 7.17 -4.63 8.97
C ILE A 43 8.67 -4.35 8.84
N GLU A 44 9.28 -3.71 9.82
CA GLU A 44 10.70 -3.34 9.78
C GLU A 44 11.61 -4.57 9.61
N THR A 45 11.46 -5.59 10.46
CA THR A 45 12.39 -6.72 10.50
C THR A 45 12.10 -7.76 9.42
N LYS A 46 10.88 -8.31 9.34
CA LYS A 46 10.60 -9.45 8.44
C LYS A 46 10.42 -9.03 6.99
N ILE A 47 9.70 -7.94 6.73
CA ILE A 47 9.41 -7.50 5.35
C ILE A 47 10.61 -6.72 4.79
N PHE A 48 11.12 -5.75 5.56
CA PHE A 48 12.18 -4.86 5.09
C PHE A 48 13.58 -5.26 5.55
N GLY A 49 13.76 -6.36 6.28
CA GLY A 49 15.08 -6.87 6.67
C GLY A 49 15.88 -5.92 7.57
N GLY A 50 15.19 -5.08 8.35
CA GLY A 50 15.81 -4.03 9.18
C GLY A 50 16.36 -2.83 8.39
N ARG A 51 16.09 -2.76 7.08
CA ARG A 51 16.57 -1.69 6.18
C ARG A 51 15.43 -0.80 5.70
N LEU A 52 14.46 -0.55 6.57
CA LEU A 52 13.28 0.27 6.27
C LEU A 52 13.64 1.70 5.83
N ASP A 53 14.80 2.17 6.28
CA ASP A 53 15.29 3.52 6.06
C ASP A 53 16.12 3.71 4.79
N ASP A 54 16.45 2.61 4.11
CA ASP A 54 17.13 2.59 2.82
C ASP A 54 16.08 2.69 1.71
N GLU A 55 16.00 3.86 1.06
CA GLU A 55 15.01 4.14 0.02
C GLU A 55 15.08 3.15 -1.14
N THR A 56 16.29 2.85 -1.62
CA THR A 56 16.50 1.92 -2.74
C THR A 56 16.01 0.53 -2.35
N HIS A 57 16.44 0.01 -1.19
CA HIS A 57 15.99 -1.31 -0.73
C HIS A 57 14.48 -1.36 -0.48
N ALA A 58 13.87 -0.33 0.11
CA ALA A 58 12.43 -0.30 0.36
C ALA A 58 11.61 -0.29 -0.94
N ILE A 59 12.08 0.43 -1.96
CA ILE A 59 11.50 0.43 -3.31
C ILE A 59 11.66 -0.94 -3.96
N GLU A 60 12.83 -1.57 -3.90
CA GLU A 60 13.06 -2.92 -4.43
C GLU A 60 12.11 -3.95 -3.80
N VAL A 61 11.90 -3.89 -2.49
CA VAL A 61 10.94 -4.76 -1.78
C VAL A 61 9.51 -4.53 -2.26
N LEU A 62 9.09 -3.27 -2.43
CA LEU A 62 7.76 -2.93 -2.96
C LEU A 62 7.57 -3.46 -4.38
N GLU A 63 8.54 -3.23 -5.25
CA GLU A 63 8.46 -3.64 -6.66
C GLU A 63 8.48 -5.16 -6.81
N ALA A 64 9.33 -5.85 -6.05
CA ALA A 64 9.36 -7.31 -5.99
C ALA A 64 8.00 -7.88 -5.53
N HIS A 65 7.41 -7.30 -4.48
CA HIS A 65 6.07 -7.69 -4.01
C HIS A 65 5.00 -7.49 -5.10
N ASN A 66 4.99 -6.32 -5.75
CA ASN A 66 4.04 -6.05 -6.83
C ASN A 66 4.19 -7.05 -7.98
N ALA A 67 5.43 -7.35 -8.40
CA ALA A 67 5.72 -8.30 -9.47
C ALA A 67 5.29 -9.73 -9.08
N GLU A 68 5.53 -10.14 -7.84
CA GLU A 68 5.08 -11.44 -7.32
C GLU A 68 3.55 -11.54 -7.38
N VAL A 69 2.82 -10.53 -6.89
CA VAL A 69 1.35 -10.53 -6.92
C VAL A 69 0.83 -10.55 -8.36
N ILE A 70 1.42 -9.74 -9.25
CA ILE A 70 1.02 -9.69 -10.66
C ILE A 70 1.26 -11.02 -11.37
N SER A 71 2.38 -11.69 -11.11
CA SER A 71 2.70 -12.98 -11.74
C SER A 71 1.90 -14.15 -11.16
N ALA A 72 1.46 -14.05 -9.91
CA ALA A 72 0.75 -15.13 -9.22
C ALA A 72 -0.72 -15.29 -9.66
N PHE A 73 -1.34 -14.29 -10.29
CA PHE A 73 -2.77 -14.30 -10.59
C PHE A 73 -3.09 -13.85 -12.03
N PRO A 74 -4.07 -14.49 -12.70
CA PRO A 74 -4.48 -14.06 -14.03
C PRO A 74 -5.22 -12.70 -13.97
N PRO A 75 -5.20 -11.90 -15.06
CA PRO A 75 -5.91 -10.61 -15.11
C PRO A 75 -7.42 -10.70 -14.89
N SER A 76 -8.03 -11.86 -15.12
CA SER A 76 -9.45 -12.11 -14.81
C SER A 76 -9.76 -12.10 -13.31
N ARG A 77 -8.74 -12.35 -12.47
CA ARG A 77 -8.86 -12.41 -11.01
C ARG A 77 -8.11 -11.27 -10.32
N LEU A 78 -7.21 -10.58 -10.99
CA LEU A 78 -6.42 -9.48 -10.43
C LEU A 78 -6.61 -8.19 -11.23
N LEU A 79 -7.03 -7.13 -10.56
CA LEU A 79 -6.95 -5.77 -11.05
C LEU A 79 -5.72 -5.08 -10.46
N VAL A 80 -4.81 -4.63 -11.34
CA VAL A 80 -3.78 -3.66 -10.97
C VAL A 80 -4.37 -2.27 -11.11
N CYS A 81 -4.61 -1.60 -9.98
CA CYS A 81 -5.34 -0.33 -9.92
C CYS A 81 -4.38 0.80 -9.55
N LYS A 82 -4.21 1.80 -10.42
CA LYS A 82 -3.61 3.06 -9.98
C LYS A 82 -4.70 3.84 -9.27
N VAL A 83 -4.45 4.30 -8.05
CA VAL A 83 -5.46 5.04 -7.26
C VAL A 83 -6.01 6.26 -8.03
N ALA A 84 -5.19 6.87 -8.89
CA ALA A 84 -5.59 7.97 -9.75
C ALA A 84 -6.59 7.61 -10.86
N ASP A 85 -6.81 6.32 -11.16
CA ASP A 85 -7.74 5.86 -12.20
C ASP A 85 -9.21 5.98 -11.77
N GLY A 86 -9.48 6.16 -10.48
CA GLY A 86 -10.81 6.38 -9.93
C GLY A 86 -11.77 5.19 -10.10
N TRP A 87 -13.07 5.49 -10.21
CA TRP A 87 -14.14 4.47 -10.26
C TRP A 87 -14.16 3.56 -11.49
N PRO A 88 -13.91 4.02 -12.73
CA PRO A 88 -14.25 3.24 -13.92
C PRO A 88 -13.63 1.83 -13.97
N ASN A 89 -12.32 1.72 -13.79
CA ASN A 89 -11.61 0.44 -13.87
C ASN A 89 -12.02 -0.50 -12.73
N LEU A 90 -12.18 0.04 -11.51
CA LEU A 90 -12.59 -0.71 -10.34
C LEU A 90 -14.01 -1.26 -10.50
N CYS A 91 -14.96 -0.43 -10.90
CA CYS A 91 -16.36 -0.82 -11.04
C CYS A 91 -16.56 -1.82 -12.18
N ALA A 92 -15.88 -1.60 -13.32
CA ALA A 92 -15.89 -2.55 -14.44
C ALA A 92 -15.33 -3.91 -14.04
N PHE A 93 -14.20 -3.94 -13.33
CA PHE A 93 -13.61 -5.18 -12.85
C PHE A 93 -14.50 -5.90 -11.85
N LEU A 94 -15.16 -5.16 -10.94
CA LEU A 94 -16.05 -5.75 -9.94
C LEU A 94 -17.41 -6.18 -10.52
N GLY A 95 -17.86 -5.57 -11.62
CA GLY A 95 -19.16 -5.82 -12.24
C GLY A 95 -20.30 -5.05 -11.58
N VAL A 96 -20.00 -3.84 -11.10
CA VAL A 96 -20.95 -2.96 -10.38
C VAL A 96 -21.07 -1.60 -11.10
N PRO A 97 -22.18 -0.86 -10.92
CA PRO A 97 -22.30 0.48 -11.49
C PRO A 97 -21.33 1.47 -10.83
N ILE A 98 -20.93 2.51 -11.58
CA ILE A 98 -20.13 3.61 -11.06
C ILE A 98 -21.00 4.48 -10.11
N PRO A 99 -20.55 4.74 -8.87
CA PRO A 99 -21.25 5.64 -7.96
C PRO A 99 -21.31 7.08 -8.49
N ALA A 100 -22.33 7.85 -8.07
CA ALA A 100 -22.42 9.28 -8.38
C ALA A 100 -21.42 10.13 -7.58
N GLU A 101 -20.94 9.61 -6.45
CA GLU A 101 -19.97 10.27 -5.59
C GLU A 101 -18.56 10.25 -6.20
N PRO A 102 -17.75 11.29 -5.98
CA PRO A 102 -16.36 11.31 -6.44
C PRO A 102 -15.56 10.18 -5.80
N PHE A 103 -14.52 9.72 -6.50
CA PHE A 103 -13.61 8.73 -5.93
C PHE A 103 -12.96 9.29 -4.66
N PRO A 104 -12.92 8.54 -3.55
CA PRO A 104 -12.46 9.08 -2.28
C PRO A 104 -10.98 9.47 -2.35
N HIS A 105 -10.68 10.64 -1.77
CA HIS A 105 -9.31 11.09 -1.56
C HIS A 105 -9.14 11.46 -0.09
N SER A 106 -8.52 10.57 0.68
CA SER A 106 -8.33 10.70 2.13
C SER A 106 -7.04 10.03 2.58
N ASN A 107 -6.72 10.17 3.86
CA ASN A 107 -5.52 9.62 4.48
C ASN A 107 -4.23 10.20 3.85
N THR A 108 -4.29 11.48 3.47
CA THR A 108 -3.13 12.22 2.98
C THR A 108 -2.05 12.32 4.06
N THR A 109 -0.80 12.56 3.67
CA THR A 109 0.29 12.78 4.63
C THR A 109 -0.05 13.86 5.66
N THR A 110 -0.69 14.95 5.22
CA THR A 110 -1.13 16.04 6.11
C THR A 110 -2.20 15.59 7.09
N GLU A 111 -3.24 14.91 6.62
CA GLU A 111 -4.30 14.36 7.50
C GLU A 111 -3.74 13.35 8.50
N PHE A 112 -2.85 12.47 8.05
CA PHE A 112 -2.18 11.50 8.92
C PHE A 112 -1.40 12.22 10.02
N ARG A 113 -0.55 13.18 9.65
CA ARG A 113 0.22 13.97 10.62
C ARG A 113 -0.69 14.72 11.58
N ASN A 114 -1.79 15.32 11.14
CA ASN A 114 -2.72 16.01 12.03
C ASN A 114 -3.39 15.05 13.02
N ARG A 115 -3.70 13.81 12.60
CA ARG A 115 -4.30 12.80 13.47
C ARG A 115 -3.34 12.27 14.54
N PHE A 116 -2.05 12.22 14.23
CA PHE A 116 -1.01 11.67 15.12
C PHE A 116 -0.05 12.73 15.68
N ALA A 117 -0.30 14.02 15.41
CA ALA A 117 0.37 15.13 16.06
C ALA A 117 -0.03 15.12 17.54
N LYS A 118 0.98 15.04 18.42
CA LYS A 118 0.80 15.21 19.86
C LYS A 118 0.63 16.69 20.21
#